data_AF-A0A920J8W7-F1
#
_entry.id   AF-A0A920J8W7-F1
#
_cell.length_a   1.000
_cell.length_b   1.000
_cell.length_c   1.000
_cell.angle_alpha   90.00
_cell.angle_beta   90.00
_cell.angle_gamma   90.00
#
_symmetry.space_group_name_H-M   'P 1'
#
loop_
_entity.id
_entity.type
_entity.pdbx_description
1 polymer ?
#
loop_
_entity_poly.entity_id
_entity_poly.type
_entity_poly.pdbx_seq_one_letter_code
_entity_poly.pdbx_strand_id
1 'polypeptide(L)'
;MSYVPKSRRVESMIITATDKDGNNIEISIDCGMKAFMCGLGYMHPDWGHGHDKGDNATHFDEYDLNEDPGDPPYLHVQALSSATLKIGDKAYEGRGVLEQLILGAHEPSGFVDLFDKP
;
A
#
# COMPACT_ATOMS: atom_id res chain seq x y z
N MET A 1 -1.19 -13.72 -2.16
CA MET A 1 -0.77 -12.48 -1.46
C MET A 1 -0.28 -12.87 -0.08
N SER A 2 0.83 -12.30 0.37
CA SER A 2 1.32 -12.41 1.75
C SER A 2 1.24 -11.05 2.44
N TYR A 3 1.22 -11.07 3.77
CA TYR A 3 1.15 -9.89 4.62
C TYR A 3 2.30 -9.91 5.61
N VAL A 4 2.82 -8.72 5.95
CA VAL A 4 3.75 -8.57 7.06
C VAL A 4 3.04 -9.04 8.35
N PRO A 5 3.67 -9.89 9.17
CA PRO A 5 3.03 -10.47 10.35
C PRO A 5 2.36 -9.44 11.25
N LYS A 6 1.17 -9.79 11.77
CA LYS A 6 0.37 -8.94 12.66
C LYS A 6 0.02 -7.55 12.10
N SER A 7 0.02 -7.38 10.77
CA SER A 7 -0.30 -6.10 10.14
C SER A 7 -1.26 -6.28 8.97
N ARG A 8 -1.81 -5.17 8.47
CA ARG A 8 -2.54 -5.14 7.20
C ARG A 8 -1.63 -4.79 6.01
N ARG A 9 -0.31 -4.80 6.17
CA ARG A 9 0.64 -4.44 5.09
C ARG A 9 0.84 -5.61 4.16
N VAL A 10 0.57 -5.41 2.88
CA VAL A 10 0.91 -6.39 1.85
C VAL A 10 2.43 -6.45 1.74
N GLU A 11 2.97 -7.65 1.85
CA GLU A 11 4.40 -7.93 1.70
C GLU A 11 4.70 -8.36 0.25
N SER A 12 3.89 -9.27 -0.29
CA SER A 12 4.03 -9.70 -1.69
C SER A 12 2.69 -10.09 -2.31
N MET A 13 2.61 -9.99 -3.62
CA MET A 13 1.41 -10.35 -4.37
C MET A 13 1.77 -11.07 -5.67
N ILE A 14 1.00 -12.10 -6.01
CA ILE A 14 1.03 -12.72 -7.34
C ILE A 14 -0.34 -12.51 -7.95
N ILE A 15 -0.38 -11.92 -9.14
CA ILE A 15 -1.57 -11.75 -9.96
C ILE A 15 -1.41 -12.65 -11.17
N THR A 16 -2.38 -13.52 -11.42
CA THR A 16 -2.41 -14.37 -12.62
C THR A 16 -3.57 -13.96 -13.52
N ALA A 17 -3.35 -14.04 -14.82
CA ALA A 17 -4.36 -13.76 -15.83
C ALA A 17 -4.05 -14.56 -17.12
N THR A 18 -4.92 -14.41 -18.11
CA THR A 18 -4.71 -14.96 -19.46
C THR A 18 -4.92 -13.84 -20.46
N ASP A 19 -4.03 -13.71 -21.44
CA ASP A 19 -4.18 -12.72 -22.50
C ASP A 19 -5.22 -13.16 -23.55
N LYS A 20 -5.49 -12.29 -24.52
CA LYS A 20 -6.45 -12.54 -25.61
C LYS A 20 -6.06 -13.72 -26.52
N ASP A 21 -4.78 -14.10 -26.52
CA ASP A 21 -4.23 -15.16 -27.37
C ASP A 21 -4.10 -16.48 -26.60
N GLY A 22 -4.54 -16.51 -25.33
CA GLY A 22 -4.53 -17.69 -24.47
C GLY A 22 -3.23 -17.89 -23.69
N ASN A 23 -2.29 -16.94 -23.73
CA ASN A 23 -1.05 -17.05 -22.95
C ASN A 23 -1.29 -16.73 -21.48
N ASN A 24 -0.66 -17.51 -20.60
CA ASN A 24 -0.66 -17.21 -19.17
C ASN A 24 0.17 -15.96 -18.90
N ILE A 25 -0.40 -15.07 -18.08
CA ILE A 25 0.24 -13.89 -17.52
C ILE A 25 0.41 -14.13 -16.02
N GLU A 26 1.61 -13.87 -15.51
CA GLU A 26 1.89 -13.80 -14.08
C GLU A 26 2.58 -12.47 -13.77
N ILE A 27 2.09 -11.74 -12.77
CA ILE A 27 2.76 -10.56 -12.22
C ILE A 27 3.10 -10.88 -10.76
N SER A 28 4.39 -10.97 -10.47
CA SER A 28 4.91 -11.10 -9.11
C SER A 28 5.35 -9.73 -8.62
N ILE A 29 4.84 -9.31 -7.47
CA ILE A 29 5.08 -8.00 -6.85
C ILE A 29 5.70 -8.23 -5.49
N ASP A 30 6.84 -7.61 -5.25
CA ASP A 30 7.53 -7.57 -3.95
C ASP A 30 7.47 -6.15 -3.41
N CYS A 31 6.83 -5.98 -2.25
CA CYS A 31 6.52 -4.66 -1.70
C CYS A 31 7.67 -4.16 -0.83
N GLY A 32 8.29 -3.06 -1.25
CA GLY A 32 9.40 -2.43 -0.55
C GLY A 32 8.97 -1.34 0.42
N MET A 33 9.75 -0.27 0.46
CA MET A 33 9.50 0.89 1.33
C MET A 33 8.13 1.51 1.07
N LYS A 34 7.53 2.10 2.10
CA LYS A 34 6.19 2.68 2.04
C LYS A 34 6.28 4.20 2.12
N ALA A 35 5.51 4.88 1.27
CA ALA A 35 5.16 6.27 1.46
C ALA A 35 3.80 6.34 2.17
N PHE A 36 3.72 7.06 3.29
CA PHE A 36 2.46 7.28 4.00
C PHE A 36 1.66 8.37 3.32
N MET A 37 0.43 8.05 2.91
CA MET A 37 -0.41 8.98 2.16
C MET A 37 -0.95 10.12 3.03
N CYS A 38 -0.85 10.00 4.36
CA CYS A 38 -1.12 11.07 5.32
C CYS A 38 -0.33 12.35 5.01
N GLY A 39 0.92 12.23 4.56
CA GLY A 39 1.75 13.39 4.19
C GLY A 39 1.23 14.17 2.97
N LEU A 40 0.34 13.57 2.17
CA LEU A 40 -0.41 14.24 1.11
C LEU A 40 -1.84 14.61 1.54
N GLY A 41 -2.18 14.40 2.81
CA GLY A 41 -3.47 14.72 3.41
C GLY A 41 -4.49 13.58 3.41
N TYR A 42 -4.18 12.41 2.84
CA TYR A 42 -5.14 11.29 2.90
C TYR A 42 -5.25 10.76 4.32
N MET A 43 -6.46 10.79 4.88
CA MET A 43 -6.74 10.43 6.28
C MET A 43 -6.06 11.34 7.33
N HIS A 44 -5.48 12.47 6.92
CA HIS A 44 -4.93 13.44 7.86
C HIS A 44 -6.08 14.11 8.65
N PRO A 45 -6.04 14.16 9.99
CA PRO A 45 -7.13 14.69 10.81
C PRO A 45 -7.44 16.16 10.54
N ASP A 46 -6.39 16.99 10.40
CA ASP A 46 -6.55 18.41 10.13
C ASP A 46 -6.36 18.78 8.64
N TRP A 47 -5.25 18.41 8.01
CA TRP A 47 -4.87 18.75 6.63
C TRP A 47 -5.33 17.71 5.59
N GLY A 48 -6.64 17.47 5.55
CA GLY A 48 -7.26 16.55 4.58
C GLY A 48 -6.90 16.85 3.12
N HIS A 49 -6.72 15.80 2.31
CA HIS A 49 -6.31 15.91 0.91
C HIS A 49 -7.24 16.85 0.12
N GLY A 50 -6.67 17.91 -0.45
CA GLY A 50 -7.42 18.91 -1.24
C GLY A 50 -8.32 19.85 -0.42
N HIS A 51 -8.25 19.84 0.90
CA HIS A 51 -9.00 20.80 1.73
C HIS A 51 -8.43 22.21 1.60
N ASP A 52 -9.32 23.20 1.42
CA ASP A 52 -8.96 24.60 1.52
C ASP A 52 -8.70 24.98 2.99
N LYS A 53 -7.56 25.63 3.23
CA LYS A 53 -7.08 26.07 4.54
C LYS A 53 -6.97 27.59 4.67
N GLY A 54 -7.40 28.31 3.63
CA GLY A 54 -7.26 29.75 3.53
C GLY A 54 -5.91 30.16 2.96
N ASP A 55 -5.82 31.46 2.65
CA ASP A 55 -4.67 32.04 1.96
C ASP A 55 -3.37 31.87 2.76
N ASN A 56 -2.32 31.40 2.09
CA ASN A 56 -0.97 31.20 2.63
C ASN A 56 -0.86 30.22 3.81
N ALA A 57 -1.85 29.36 4.02
CA ALA A 57 -1.77 28.33 5.06
C ALA A 57 -0.71 27.27 4.68
N THR A 58 0.21 26.97 5.60
CA THR A 58 1.27 25.96 5.42
C THR A 58 1.36 25.06 6.65
N HIS A 59 1.72 23.80 6.44
CA HIS A 59 1.97 22.84 7.51
C HIS A 59 3.02 21.83 7.06
N PHE A 60 3.66 21.17 8.02
CA PHE A 60 4.53 20.04 7.76
C PHE A 60 4.38 19.03 8.90
N ASP A 61 4.55 17.76 8.56
CA ASP A 61 4.66 16.66 9.50
C ASP A 61 6.00 15.96 9.29
N GLU A 62 6.48 15.31 10.35
CA GLU A 62 7.68 14.48 10.31
C GLU A 62 7.32 13.06 10.73
N TYR A 63 7.91 12.08 10.03
CA TYR A 63 7.68 10.66 10.26
C TYR A 63 9.00 9.92 10.29
N ASP A 64 9.20 9.07 11.29
CA ASP A 64 10.29 8.10 11.28
C ASP A 64 9.92 6.94 10.35
N LEU A 65 10.64 6.78 9.25
CA LEU A 65 10.41 5.71 8.28
C LEU A 65 10.84 4.32 8.78
N ASN A 66 11.51 4.25 9.94
CA ASN A 66 11.75 2.99 10.63
C ASN A 66 10.53 2.51 11.43
N GLU A 67 9.54 3.39 11.64
CA GLU A 67 8.26 3.03 12.24
C GLU A 67 7.22 2.65 11.17
N ASP A 68 6.29 1.75 11.55
CA ASP A 68 5.13 1.38 10.73
C ASP A 68 3.85 1.45 11.57
N PRO A 69 3.33 2.66 11.84
CA PRO A 69 2.18 2.83 12.69
C PRO A 69 0.92 2.22 12.05
N GLY A 70 0.16 1.48 12.88
CA GLY A 70 -1.12 0.86 12.50
C GLY A 70 -2.34 1.74 12.75
N ASP A 71 -2.16 2.99 13.15
CA ASP A 71 -3.27 3.92 13.42
C ASP A 71 -3.89 4.42 12.11
N PRO A 72 -5.21 4.73 12.09
CA PRO A 72 -5.95 5.03 10.87
C PRO A 72 -5.29 6.03 9.90
N PRO A 73 -4.71 7.18 10.35
CA PRO A 73 -4.05 8.11 9.44
C PRO A 73 -2.94 7.48 8.58
N TYR A 74 -2.32 6.41 9.07
CA TYR A 74 -1.16 5.77 8.45
C TYR A 74 -1.50 4.45 7.74
N LEU A 75 -2.77 4.05 7.71
CA LEU A 75 -3.18 2.82 7.04
C LEU A 75 -3.14 2.95 5.52
N HIS A 76 -3.35 4.16 4.98
CA HIS A 76 -3.20 4.43 3.55
C HIS A 76 -1.73 4.63 3.19
N VAL A 77 -1.18 3.68 2.42
CA VAL A 77 0.22 3.73 1.97
C VAL A 77 0.35 3.42 0.49
N GLN A 78 1.43 3.92 -0.08
CA GLN A 78 1.94 3.53 -1.38
C GLN A 78 3.26 2.79 -1.18
N ALA A 79 3.25 1.47 -1.40
CA ALA A 79 4.47 0.66 -1.34
C ALA A 79 5.21 0.77 -2.67
N LEU A 80 6.47 1.22 -2.63
CA LEU A 80 7.36 1.23 -3.77
C LEU A 80 7.85 -0.20 -4.00
N SER A 81 7.38 -0.82 -5.08
CA SER A 81 7.50 -2.27 -5.30
C SER A 81 8.32 -2.59 -6.55
N SER A 82 9.08 -3.67 -6.48
CA SER A 82 9.57 -4.36 -7.68
C SER A 82 8.48 -5.28 -8.23
N ALA A 83 8.41 -5.39 -9.54
CA ALA A 83 7.45 -6.26 -10.21
C ALA A 83 8.12 -7.03 -11.34
N THR A 84 7.76 -8.30 -11.47
CA THR A 84 8.16 -9.16 -12.60
C THR A 84 6.91 -9.64 -13.31
N LEU A 85 6.77 -9.25 -14.57
CA LEU A 85 5.71 -9.70 -15.47
C LEU A 85 6.24 -10.85 -16.34
N LYS A 86 5.58 -12.00 -16.30
CA LYS A 86 5.81 -13.12 -17.22
C LYS A 86 4.64 -13.28 -18.16
N ILE A 87 4.93 -13.44 -19.45
CA ILE A 87 3.95 -13.74 -20.51
C ILE A 87 4.51 -14.84 -21.40
N GLY A 88 3.93 -16.05 -21.33
CA GLY A 88 4.54 -17.23 -21.95
C GLY A 88 5.97 -17.44 -21.44
N ASP A 89 6.94 -17.55 -22.35
CA ASP A 89 8.36 -17.73 -22.01
C ASP A 89 9.13 -16.41 -21.77
N LYS A 90 8.47 -15.26 -21.87
CA LYS A 90 9.12 -13.95 -21.71
C LYS A 90 8.93 -13.42 -20.30
N ALA A 91 9.97 -12.79 -19.76
CA ALA A 91 9.94 -12.10 -18.47
C ALA A 91 10.39 -10.63 -18.63
N TYR A 92 9.73 -9.74 -17.90
CA TYR A 92 10.00 -8.31 -17.87
C TYR A 92 10.07 -7.85 -16.43
N GLU A 93 11.14 -7.15 -16.08
CA GLU A 93 11.33 -6.55 -14.76
C GLU A 93 10.93 -5.07 -14.80
N GLY A 94 10.33 -4.60 -13.72
CA GLY A 94 9.89 -3.22 -13.57
C GLY A 94 9.76 -2.80 -12.13
N ARG A 95 9.40 -1.53 -11.95
CA ARG A 95 9.04 -0.95 -10.66
C ARG A 95 7.68 -0.29 -10.76
N GLY A 96 6.95 -0.30 -9.66
CA GLY A 96 5.64 0.34 -9.57
C GLY A 96 5.33 0.70 -8.13
N VAL A 97 4.07 1.11 -7.93
CA VAL A 97 3.52 1.38 -6.62
C VAL A 97 2.35 0.45 -6.38
N LEU A 98 2.35 -0.27 -5.26
CA LEU A 98 1.16 -0.94 -4.76
C LEU A 98 0.49 -0.04 -3.72
N GLU A 99 -0.65 0.54 -4.09
CA GLU A 99 -1.48 1.30 -3.17
C GLU A 99 -2.25 0.35 -2.23
N GLN A 100 -2.22 0.66 -0.94
CA GLN A 100 -2.84 -0.16 0.11
C GLN A 100 -3.69 0.74 1.00
N LEU A 101 -4.96 0.42 1.13
CA LEU A 101 -5.86 0.95 2.16
C LEU A 101 -6.76 -0.20 2.63
N ILE A 102 -6.26 -0.98 3.58
CA ILE A 102 -6.97 -2.14 4.12
C ILE A 102 -7.44 -1.76 5.52
N LEU A 103 -8.75 -1.82 5.73
CA LEU A 103 -9.45 -1.40 6.94
C LEU A 103 -10.34 -2.52 7.45
N GLY A 104 -10.61 -2.54 8.76
CA GLY A 104 -11.56 -3.50 9.33
C GLY A 104 -10.94 -4.85 9.71
N ALA A 105 -11.83 -5.82 9.89
CA ALA A 105 -11.47 -7.21 10.15
C ALA A 105 -10.53 -7.73 9.06
N HIS A 106 -9.45 -8.38 9.50
CA HIS A 106 -8.39 -8.86 8.64
C HIS A 106 -7.86 -10.17 9.22
N GLU A 107 -8.38 -11.29 8.69
CA GLU A 107 -8.06 -12.64 9.14
C GLU A 107 -6.54 -12.95 9.15
N PRO A 108 -5.75 -12.57 8.12
CA PRO A 108 -4.31 -12.85 8.11
C PRO A 108 -3.53 -12.22 9.28
N SER A 109 -4.03 -11.12 9.85
CA SER A 109 -3.44 -10.49 11.04
C SER A 109 -4.18 -10.82 12.33
N GLY A 110 -5.31 -11.53 12.27
CA GLY A 110 -6.17 -11.82 13.41
C GLY A 110 -7.00 -10.63 13.91
N PHE A 111 -7.10 -9.55 13.13
CA PHE A 111 -7.90 -8.38 13.49
C PHE A 111 -9.38 -8.64 13.23
N VAL A 112 -10.25 -8.26 14.17
CA VAL A 112 -11.70 -8.50 14.12
C VAL A 112 -12.51 -7.20 14.01
N ASP A 113 -11.91 -6.06 14.33
CA ASP A 113 -12.58 -4.75 14.27
C ASP A 113 -11.74 -3.69 13.50
N LEU A 114 -12.34 -2.54 13.26
CA LEU A 114 -11.79 -1.41 12.51
C LEU A 114 -10.53 -0.82 13.15
N PHE A 115 -10.48 -0.78 14.47
CA PHE A 115 -9.41 -0.11 15.23
C PHE A 115 -8.34 -1.07 15.75
N ASP A 116 -8.44 -2.37 15.45
CA ASP A 116 -7.42 -3.33 15.83
C ASP A 116 -6.10 -3.02 15.11
N LYS A 117 -5.00 -3.09 15.86
CA LYS A 117 -3.64 -2.81 15.42
C LYS A 117 -2.63 -3.71 16.14
N PRO A 118 -1.38 -3.84 15.64
CA PRO A 118 -0.35 -4.72 16.22
C PRO A 118 -0.03 -4.42 17.69
#